data_AF-A0A2T1GJI8-F1
#
_entry.id   AF-A0A2T1GJI8-F1
#
_cell.length_a   1.000
_cell.length_b   1.000
_cell.length_c   1.000
_cell.angle_alpha   90.00
_cell.angle_beta   90.00
_cell.angle_gamma   90.00
#
_symmetry.space_group_name_H-M   'P 1'
#
loop_
_entity.id
_entity.type
_entity.pdbx_description
1 polymer ?
#
loop_
_entity_poly.entity_id
_entity_poly.type
_entity_poly.pdbx_seq_one_letter_code
_entity_poly.pdbx_strand_id
1 'polypeptide(L)'
;MEQTELEQIIEQARLDRVLKLSLVYHQITNLPDSIGTLTDVTWINLAGNKITSLPDSISNLFSLTKLNLNSIRLTSLPDVIASLSSLTWLSLCHNPLLNSLTNRIGNLTNLDYLALENNRLTSLPDSIGNLTRLTHLTLDKNRLTSLPDSIGNLTNLTHLTLDNNRLTSLPDSIGNLTNLTELDLRDNQLTNLPTGIGNLTNLTRLNLGGNQLTSLPHNIGRLSNLTELIIGGNQLAILPDAIASLNNLIWLGLNRNPLTDLSILQKLRKLKTVSFLNVDLRRRYWAKFSNWKPEWLLKENNAEIRSMLIEQVGYEKICQDLGTVMLDTWREYILLRINNLDRVKKVYDEYGEPMGSESTVLLKMTCPSTGHIHILRVPPEMTSAEAAITWVNHGIHPDKFAVQT
;
A
#
# COMPACT_ATOMS: atom_id res chain seq x y z
N MET A 1 -18.33 -20.82 -27.49
CA MET A 1 -18.01 -21.11 -28.90
C MET A 1 -17.67 -22.58 -28.99
N GLU A 2 -18.30 -23.30 -29.92
CA GLU A 2 -17.98 -24.70 -30.15
C GLU A 2 -16.63 -24.84 -30.86
N GLN A 3 -15.97 -25.99 -30.74
CA GLN A 3 -14.67 -26.22 -31.36
C GLN A 3 -14.72 -26.06 -32.88
N THR A 4 -15.75 -26.62 -33.51
CA THR A 4 -15.94 -26.56 -34.98
C THR A 4 -16.12 -25.13 -35.48
N GLU A 5 -16.80 -24.29 -34.71
CA GLU A 5 -16.99 -22.87 -35.03
C GLU A 5 -15.65 -22.10 -34.96
N LEU A 6 -14.83 -22.38 -33.94
CA LEU A 6 -13.50 -21.80 -33.81
C LEU A 6 -12.58 -22.22 -34.97
N GLU A 7 -12.62 -23.48 -35.38
CA GLU A 7 -11.87 -23.98 -36.54
C GLU A 7 -12.27 -23.23 -37.82
N GLN A 8 -13.56 -23.03 -38.06
CA GLN A 8 -14.06 -22.29 -39.22
C GLN A 8 -13.61 -20.82 -39.21
N ILE A 9 -13.64 -20.16 -38.04
CA ILE A 9 -13.16 -18.78 -37.89
C ILE A 9 -11.66 -18.69 -38.20
N ILE A 10 -10.86 -19.63 -37.71
CA ILE A 10 -9.42 -19.66 -37.97
C ILE A 10 -9.14 -19.90 -39.45
N GLU A 11 -9.82 -20.86 -40.07
CA GLU A 11 -9.65 -21.15 -41.50
C GLU A 11 -10.06 -19.96 -42.37
N GLN A 12 -11.16 -19.29 -42.03
CA GLN A 12 -11.58 -18.07 -42.73
C GLN A 12 -10.56 -16.95 -42.55
N ALA A 13 -10.07 -16.73 -41.32
CA ALA A 13 -9.02 -15.73 -41.05
C ALA A 13 -7.72 -16.01 -41.82
N ARG A 14 -7.39 -17.28 -42.04
CA ARG A 14 -6.26 -17.73 -42.87
C ARG A 14 -6.46 -17.36 -44.33
N LEU A 15 -7.62 -17.67 -44.90
CA LEU A 15 -7.97 -17.35 -46.29
C LEU A 15 -7.97 -15.83 -46.52
N ASP A 16 -8.45 -15.07 -45.54
CA ASP A 16 -8.51 -13.61 -45.58
C ASP A 16 -7.16 -12.92 -45.25
N ARG A 17 -6.12 -13.70 -44.90
CA ARG A 17 -4.80 -13.20 -44.49
C ARG A 17 -4.88 -12.12 -43.41
N VAL A 18 -5.69 -12.39 -42.39
CA VAL A 18 -5.95 -11.45 -41.30
C VAL A 18 -4.65 -11.16 -40.52
N LEU A 19 -4.30 -9.88 -40.42
CA LEU A 19 -3.15 -9.44 -39.62
C LEU A 19 -3.46 -9.33 -38.12
N LYS A 20 -4.75 -9.28 -37.75
CA LYS A 20 -5.25 -8.96 -36.41
C LYS A 20 -6.44 -9.85 -36.06
N LEU A 21 -6.23 -10.84 -35.20
CA LEU A 21 -7.28 -11.74 -34.76
C LEU A 21 -7.66 -11.47 -33.30
N SER A 22 -8.95 -11.30 -33.04
CA SER A 22 -9.49 -11.08 -31.69
C SER A 22 -10.59 -12.08 -31.41
N LEU A 23 -10.40 -12.90 -30.39
CA LEU A 23 -11.31 -13.97 -29.94
C LEU A 23 -11.64 -13.79 -28.46
N VAL A 24 -12.01 -12.58 -28.03
CA VAL A 24 -12.19 -12.22 -26.61
C VAL A 24 -13.55 -12.69 -26.07
N TYR A 25 -13.58 -13.24 -24.85
CA TYR A 25 -14.81 -13.63 -24.12
C TYR A 25 -15.69 -14.72 -24.78
N HIS A 26 -15.14 -15.54 -25.69
CA HIS A 26 -15.88 -16.59 -26.38
C HIS A 26 -16.02 -17.91 -25.60
N GLN A 27 -15.53 -17.98 -24.36
CA GLN A 27 -15.50 -19.18 -23.51
C GLN A 27 -14.67 -20.32 -24.11
N ILE A 28 -13.66 -20.01 -24.92
CA ILE A 28 -12.78 -21.02 -25.55
C ILE A 28 -12.05 -21.78 -24.45
N THR A 29 -12.13 -23.11 -24.47
CA THR A 29 -11.42 -23.98 -23.52
C THR A 29 -10.11 -24.51 -24.09
N ASN A 30 -10.06 -24.77 -25.41
CA ASN A 30 -8.89 -25.28 -26.11
C ASN A 30 -8.66 -24.45 -27.37
N LEU A 31 -7.44 -23.97 -27.57
CA LEU A 31 -7.03 -23.34 -28.82
C LEU A 31 -6.54 -24.44 -29.78
N PRO A 32 -7.15 -24.63 -30.97
CA PRO A 32 -6.76 -25.71 -31.88
C PRO A 32 -5.40 -25.48 -32.53
N ASP A 33 -4.82 -26.57 -33.05
CA ASP A 33 -3.55 -26.52 -33.77
C ASP A 33 -3.61 -25.71 -35.08
N SER A 34 -4.81 -25.57 -35.65
CA SER A 34 -5.04 -24.74 -36.84
C SER A 34 -4.67 -23.27 -36.61
N ILE A 35 -4.58 -22.79 -35.35
CA ILE A 35 -4.12 -21.43 -35.08
C ILE A 35 -2.74 -21.16 -35.69
N GLY A 36 -1.86 -22.16 -35.73
CA GLY A 36 -0.52 -22.05 -36.30
C GLY A 36 -0.50 -21.85 -37.82
N THR A 37 -1.64 -21.93 -38.50
CA THR A 37 -1.75 -21.66 -39.93
C THR A 37 -1.80 -20.16 -40.25
N LEU A 38 -2.03 -19.30 -39.26
CA LEU A 38 -2.15 -17.84 -39.41
C LEU A 38 -0.78 -17.15 -39.47
N THR A 39 0.12 -17.60 -40.34
CA THR A 39 1.54 -17.18 -40.36
C THR A 39 1.78 -15.68 -40.59
N ASP A 40 0.83 -14.99 -41.21
CA ASP A 40 0.88 -13.54 -41.46
C ASP A 40 0.35 -12.69 -40.27
N VAL A 41 -0.22 -13.32 -39.23
CA VAL A 41 -0.86 -12.59 -38.13
C VAL A 41 0.18 -11.87 -37.28
N THR A 42 -0.09 -10.59 -36.99
CA THR A 42 0.80 -9.72 -36.22
C THR A 42 0.28 -9.43 -34.82
N TRP A 43 -1.02 -9.62 -34.59
CA TRP A 43 -1.66 -9.44 -33.30
C TRP A 43 -2.75 -10.48 -33.05
N ILE A 44 -2.67 -11.14 -31.90
CA ILE A 44 -3.69 -12.06 -31.41
C ILE A 44 -4.17 -11.59 -30.03
N ASN A 45 -5.49 -11.56 -29.85
CA ASN A 45 -6.12 -11.31 -28.56
C ASN A 45 -7.06 -12.46 -28.17
N LEU A 46 -6.67 -13.23 -27.16
CA LEU A 46 -7.43 -14.35 -26.61
C LEU A 46 -8.04 -14.04 -25.24
N ALA A 47 -8.10 -12.77 -24.85
CA ALA A 47 -8.44 -12.41 -23.47
C ALA A 47 -9.84 -12.89 -23.03
N GLY A 48 -9.99 -13.23 -21.75
CA GLY A 48 -11.29 -13.56 -21.16
C GLY A 48 -11.85 -14.92 -21.58
N ASN A 49 -11.00 -15.86 -21.99
CA ASN A 49 -11.38 -17.24 -22.28
C ASN A 49 -11.08 -18.19 -21.12
N LYS A 50 -11.15 -19.50 -21.37
CA LYS A 50 -10.91 -20.59 -20.41
C LYS A 50 -9.78 -21.53 -20.89
N ILE A 51 -8.85 -21.00 -21.70
CA ILE A 51 -7.70 -21.71 -22.27
C ILE A 51 -6.66 -22.02 -21.19
N THR A 52 -6.49 -23.31 -20.89
CA THR A 52 -5.53 -23.75 -19.86
C THR A 52 -4.11 -23.92 -20.37
N SER A 53 -3.92 -24.14 -21.68
CA SER A 53 -2.63 -24.32 -22.34
C SER A 53 -2.66 -23.82 -23.79
N LEU A 54 -1.50 -23.45 -24.33
CA LEU A 54 -1.35 -23.11 -25.75
C LEU A 54 -0.85 -24.32 -26.54
N PRO A 55 -1.33 -24.56 -27.77
CA PRO A 55 -0.85 -25.61 -28.64
C PRO A 55 0.57 -25.31 -29.16
N ASP A 56 1.34 -26.34 -29.48
CA ASP A 56 2.73 -26.17 -29.95
C ASP A 56 2.82 -25.44 -31.29
N SER A 57 1.78 -25.58 -32.12
CA SER A 57 1.60 -24.88 -33.39
C SER A 57 1.59 -23.35 -33.27
N ILE A 58 1.40 -22.79 -32.06
CA ILE A 58 1.57 -21.35 -31.82
C ILE A 58 2.96 -20.86 -32.26
N SER A 59 3.96 -21.74 -32.25
CA SER A 59 5.33 -21.45 -32.68
C SER A 59 5.45 -21.06 -34.17
N ASN A 60 4.47 -21.40 -35.00
CA ASN A 60 4.46 -21.07 -36.42
C ASN A 60 4.10 -19.60 -36.71
N LEU A 61 3.70 -18.84 -35.69
CA LEU A 61 3.27 -17.45 -35.83
C LEU A 61 4.46 -16.47 -35.83
N PHE A 62 5.39 -16.67 -36.74
CA PHE A 62 6.67 -15.93 -36.77
C PHE A 62 6.50 -14.41 -36.95
N SER A 63 5.38 -13.96 -37.52
CA SER A 63 5.03 -12.54 -37.69
C SER A 63 4.39 -11.90 -36.46
N LEU A 64 4.08 -12.69 -35.42
CA LEU A 64 3.33 -12.22 -34.26
C LEU A 64 4.15 -11.24 -33.43
N THR A 65 3.67 -10.01 -33.35
CA THR A 65 4.31 -8.92 -32.60
C THR A 65 3.66 -8.66 -31.26
N LYS A 66 2.36 -8.98 -31.12
CA LYS A 66 1.57 -8.69 -29.94
C LYS A 66 0.64 -9.86 -29.60
N LEU A 67 0.75 -10.38 -28.37
CA LEU A 67 -0.06 -11.51 -27.90
C LEU A 67 -0.71 -11.20 -26.56
N ASN A 68 -2.05 -11.17 -26.54
CA ASN A 68 -2.84 -10.96 -25.33
C ASN A 68 -3.46 -12.27 -24.85
N LEU A 69 -3.01 -12.73 -23.69
CA LEU A 69 -3.41 -13.95 -22.98
C LEU A 69 -4.02 -13.62 -21.61
N ASN A 70 -4.60 -12.43 -21.47
CA ASN A 70 -5.16 -12.00 -20.19
C ASN A 70 -6.40 -12.83 -19.82
N SER A 71 -6.51 -13.23 -18.56
CA SER A 71 -7.71 -13.89 -18.04
C SER A 71 -8.09 -15.16 -18.82
N ILE A 72 -7.12 -15.97 -19.26
CA ILE A 72 -7.40 -17.22 -19.99
C ILE A 72 -7.35 -18.48 -19.11
N ARG A 73 -6.88 -18.39 -17.86
CA ARG A 73 -6.65 -19.52 -16.93
C ARG A 73 -5.44 -20.40 -17.30
N LEU A 74 -4.44 -19.79 -17.93
CA LEU A 74 -3.19 -20.47 -18.29
C LEU A 74 -2.51 -21.07 -17.05
N THR A 75 -2.08 -22.33 -17.13
CA THR A 75 -1.32 -23.00 -16.05
C THR A 75 0.19 -22.82 -16.21
N SER A 76 0.67 -22.84 -17.45
CA SER A 76 2.06 -22.60 -17.83
C SER A 76 2.16 -22.05 -19.26
N LEU A 77 3.25 -21.36 -19.56
CA LEU A 77 3.66 -21.09 -20.93
C LEU A 77 4.51 -22.26 -21.46
N PRO A 78 4.24 -22.79 -22.66
CA PRO A 78 5.07 -23.81 -23.26
C PRO A 78 6.40 -23.22 -23.75
N ASP A 79 7.47 -24.02 -23.73
CA ASP A 79 8.82 -23.61 -24.16
C ASP A 79 8.87 -23.10 -25.60
N VAL A 80 8.00 -23.63 -26.46
CA VAL A 80 7.86 -23.24 -27.87
C VAL A 80 7.47 -21.78 -28.06
N ILE A 81 6.95 -21.10 -27.02
CA ILE A 81 6.67 -19.66 -27.08
C ILE A 81 7.91 -18.86 -27.48
N ALA A 82 9.11 -19.33 -27.12
CA ALA A 82 10.39 -18.71 -27.44
C ALA A 82 10.71 -18.63 -28.93
N SER A 83 9.99 -19.35 -29.78
CA SER A 83 10.11 -19.24 -31.25
C SER A 83 9.52 -17.95 -31.82
N LEU A 84 8.65 -17.26 -31.05
CA LEU A 84 8.00 -16.01 -31.42
C LEU A 84 8.96 -14.83 -31.34
N SER A 85 10.04 -14.88 -32.11
CA SER A 85 11.14 -13.91 -32.06
C SER A 85 10.73 -12.48 -32.43
N SER A 86 9.62 -12.29 -33.15
CA SER A 86 9.07 -10.97 -33.50
C SER A 86 8.24 -10.33 -32.37
N LEU A 87 8.00 -11.03 -31.26
CA LEU A 87 7.11 -10.57 -30.21
C LEU A 87 7.72 -9.36 -29.47
N THR A 88 6.97 -8.25 -29.47
CA THR A 88 7.32 -6.99 -28.80
C THR A 88 6.47 -6.72 -27.57
N TRP A 89 5.27 -7.31 -27.52
CA TRP A 89 4.30 -7.14 -26.44
C TRP A 89 3.67 -8.47 -26.07
N LEU A 90 3.78 -8.86 -24.81
CA LEU A 90 3.18 -10.06 -24.25
C LEU A 90 2.45 -9.72 -22.95
N SER A 91 1.18 -10.10 -22.88
CA SER A 91 0.35 -9.85 -21.70
C SER A 91 -0.30 -11.14 -21.23
N LEU A 92 -0.09 -11.48 -19.97
CA LEU A 92 -0.48 -12.73 -19.30
C LEU A 92 -1.21 -12.44 -17.99
N CYS A 93 -1.85 -11.29 -17.91
CA CYS A 93 -2.42 -10.77 -16.68
C CYS A 93 -3.61 -11.63 -16.23
N HIS A 94 -3.85 -11.72 -14.93
CA HIS A 94 -5.03 -12.40 -14.39
C HIS A 94 -5.13 -13.89 -14.79
N ASN A 95 -4.01 -14.63 -14.80
CA ASN A 95 -4.03 -16.09 -14.93
C ASN A 95 -3.81 -16.74 -13.55
N PRO A 96 -4.87 -17.03 -12.79
CA PRO A 96 -4.77 -17.42 -11.38
C PRO A 96 -4.12 -18.80 -11.17
N LEU A 97 -3.81 -19.54 -12.23
CA LEU A 97 -3.14 -20.84 -12.17
C LEU A 97 -1.66 -20.76 -12.56
N LEU A 98 -1.23 -19.65 -13.19
CA LEU A 98 0.15 -19.45 -13.63
C LEU A 98 1.04 -19.15 -12.41
N ASN A 99 1.90 -20.10 -12.07
CA ASN A 99 2.75 -20.04 -10.88
C ASN A 99 4.26 -19.94 -11.18
N SER A 100 4.64 -20.11 -12.44
CA SER A 100 6.03 -20.04 -12.90
C SER A 100 6.07 -19.63 -14.38
N LEU A 101 7.22 -19.15 -14.82
CA LEU A 101 7.54 -18.94 -16.23
C LEU A 101 8.58 -19.97 -16.68
N THR A 102 8.51 -20.39 -17.94
CA THR A 102 9.58 -21.16 -18.56
C THR A 102 10.88 -20.35 -18.61
N ASN A 103 12.03 -21.01 -18.46
CA ASN A 103 13.33 -20.40 -18.68
C ASN A 103 13.54 -19.93 -20.14
N ARG A 104 12.73 -20.41 -21.09
CA ARG A 104 12.78 -19.99 -22.49
C ARG A 104 12.19 -18.60 -22.73
N ILE A 105 11.52 -17.99 -21.74
CA ILE A 105 10.99 -16.63 -21.87
C ILE A 105 12.06 -15.62 -22.28
N GLY A 106 13.30 -15.80 -21.79
CA GLY A 106 14.44 -14.94 -22.11
C GLY A 106 14.88 -14.95 -23.58
N ASN A 107 14.35 -15.85 -24.41
CA ASN A 107 14.64 -15.87 -25.86
C ASN A 107 13.79 -14.86 -26.63
N LEU A 108 12.75 -14.28 -26.02
CA LEU A 108 11.90 -13.26 -26.62
C LEU A 108 12.59 -11.88 -26.58
N THR A 109 13.79 -11.79 -27.14
CA THR A 109 14.71 -10.66 -26.97
C THR A 109 14.20 -9.34 -27.55
N ASN A 110 13.17 -9.38 -28.40
CA ASN A 110 12.46 -8.21 -28.95
C ASN A 110 11.33 -7.68 -28.07
N LEU A 111 11.05 -8.30 -26.92
CA LEU A 111 10.02 -7.81 -26.00
C LEU A 111 10.38 -6.43 -25.44
N ASP A 112 9.48 -5.48 -25.69
CA ASP A 112 9.53 -4.13 -25.14
C ASP A 112 8.55 -4.01 -23.95
N TYR A 113 7.52 -4.85 -23.88
CA TYR A 113 6.48 -4.85 -22.83
C TYR A 113 6.08 -6.27 -22.42
N LEU A 114 6.17 -6.56 -21.12
CA LEU A 114 5.77 -7.84 -20.53
C LEU A 114 4.88 -7.59 -19.31
N ALA A 115 3.62 -8.02 -19.41
CA ALA A 115 2.66 -7.88 -18.31
C ALA A 115 2.26 -9.21 -17.69
N LEU A 116 2.45 -9.31 -16.38
CA LEU A 116 2.33 -10.52 -15.58
C LEU A 116 1.57 -10.27 -14.27
N GLU A 117 0.81 -9.17 -14.16
CA GLU A 117 0.08 -8.86 -12.94
C GLU A 117 -1.07 -9.83 -12.65
N ASN A 118 -1.43 -9.98 -11.37
CA ASN A 118 -2.51 -10.84 -10.89
C ASN A 118 -2.34 -12.33 -11.26
N ASN A 119 -1.12 -12.85 -11.10
CA ASN A 119 -0.81 -14.27 -11.26
C ASN A 119 -0.47 -14.91 -9.90
N ARG A 120 0.16 -16.09 -9.90
CA ARG A 120 0.66 -16.75 -8.68
C ARG A 120 2.16 -17.02 -8.75
N LEU A 121 2.91 -16.22 -9.52
CA LEU A 121 4.34 -16.39 -9.69
C LEU A 121 5.06 -16.34 -8.35
N THR A 122 5.86 -17.35 -8.05
CA THR A 122 6.67 -17.42 -6.82
C THR A 122 8.12 -16.96 -7.05
N SER A 123 8.60 -17.04 -8.28
CA SER A 123 9.92 -16.58 -8.71
C SER A 123 9.89 -16.19 -10.20
N LEU A 124 10.95 -15.51 -10.63
CA LEU A 124 11.25 -15.29 -12.05
C LEU A 124 12.46 -16.17 -12.44
N PRO A 125 12.50 -16.70 -13.67
CA PRO A 125 13.70 -17.37 -14.16
C PRO A 125 14.83 -16.37 -14.37
N ASP A 126 16.07 -16.78 -14.14
CA ASP A 126 17.25 -15.93 -14.38
C ASP A 126 17.34 -15.40 -15.82
N SER A 127 16.79 -16.15 -16.78
CA SER A 127 16.73 -15.74 -18.19
C SER A 127 15.85 -14.50 -18.44
N ILE A 128 15.07 -14.03 -17.46
CA ILE A 128 14.35 -12.75 -17.57
C ILE A 128 15.31 -11.61 -17.92
N GLY A 129 16.55 -11.64 -17.40
CA GLY A 129 17.58 -10.64 -17.67
C GLY A 129 18.07 -10.59 -19.12
N ASN A 130 17.68 -11.56 -19.97
CA ASN A 130 18.01 -11.55 -21.40
C ASN A 130 17.08 -10.63 -22.21
N LEU A 131 15.95 -10.19 -21.63
CA LEU A 131 14.98 -9.29 -22.27
C LEU A 131 15.48 -7.84 -22.27
N THR A 132 16.68 -7.60 -22.80
CA THR A 132 17.40 -6.32 -22.69
C THR A 132 16.70 -5.13 -23.37
N ARG A 133 15.70 -5.37 -24.24
CA ARG A 133 14.86 -4.34 -24.86
C ARG A 133 13.64 -3.94 -24.01
N LEU A 134 13.38 -4.67 -22.93
CA LEU A 134 12.19 -4.48 -22.12
C LEU A 134 12.17 -3.09 -21.49
N THR A 135 11.09 -2.35 -21.73
CA THR A 135 10.86 -1.00 -21.20
C THR A 135 9.82 -0.99 -20.08
N HIS A 136 8.91 -1.97 -20.07
CA HIS A 136 7.85 -2.12 -19.08
C HIS A 136 7.75 -3.56 -18.61
N LEU A 137 7.78 -3.76 -17.30
CA LEU A 137 7.59 -5.04 -16.64
C LEU A 137 6.61 -4.88 -15.47
N THR A 138 5.42 -5.47 -15.58
CA THR A 138 4.41 -5.45 -14.52
C THR A 138 4.31 -6.83 -13.86
N LEU A 139 4.53 -6.87 -12.54
CA LEU A 139 4.60 -8.09 -11.74
C LEU A 139 3.70 -8.02 -10.50
N ASP A 140 2.80 -7.05 -10.47
CA ASP A 140 1.95 -6.75 -9.33
C ASP A 140 1.05 -7.93 -8.96
N LYS A 141 0.70 -8.04 -7.68
CA LYS A 141 -0.24 -9.03 -7.16
C LYS A 141 0.17 -10.46 -7.54
N ASN A 142 1.44 -10.77 -7.30
CA ASN A 142 2.02 -12.10 -7.40
C ASN A 142 2.41 -12.63 -6.01
N ARG A 143 3.26 -13.65 -5.96
CA ARG A 143 3.76 -14.26 -4.72
C ARG A 143 5.30 -14.28 -4.69
N LEU A 144 5.94 -13.35 -5.40
CA LEU A 144 7.39 -13.29 -5.51
C LEU A 144 8.00 -13.03 -4.14
N THR A 145 8.98 -13.84 -3.76
CA THR A 145 9.75 -13.67 -2.51
C THR A 145 11.10 -13.00 -2.72
N SER A 146 11.63 -13.07 -3.95
CA SER A 146 12.86 -12.41 -4.38
C SER A 146 12.81 -12.12 -5.88
N LEU A 147 13.76 -11.30 -6.34
CA LEU A 147 14.07 -11.11 -7.76
C LEU A 147 15.42 -11.76 -8.07
N PRO A 148 15.63 -12.32 -9.28
CA PRO A 148 16.94 -12.81 -9.69
C PRO A 148 17.90 -11.62 -9.88
N ASP A 149 19.19 -11.82 -9.62
CA ASP A 149 20.21 -10.78 -9.83
C ASP A 149 20.25 -10.29 -11.28
N SER A 150 19.89 -11.14 -12.24
CA SER A 150 19.80 -10.82 -13.65
C SER A 150 18.74 -9.75 -13.99
N ILE A 151 17.84 -9.40 -13.06
CA ILE A 151 16.91 -8.28 -13.26
C ILE A 151 17.66 -6.98 -13.59
N GLY A 152 18.86 -6.79 -13.03
CA GLY A 152 19.70 -5.63 -13.30
C GLY A 152 20.22 -5.53 -14.73
N ASN A 153 20.06 -6.57 -15.56
CA ASN A 153 20.43 -6.54 -16.98
C ASN A 153 19.39 -5.80 -17.85
N LEU A 154 18.19 -5.55 -17.32
CA LEU A 154 17.09 -4.85 -18.02
C LEU A 154 17.34 -3.33 -18.08
N THR A 155 18.48 -2.92 -18.62
CA THR A 155 18.95 -1.52 -18.56
C THR A 155 18.07 -0.51 -19.30
N ASN A 156 17.19 -0.96 -20.22
CA ASN A 156 16.19 -0.13 -20.90
C ASN A 156 14.86 -0.01 -20.12
N LEU A 157 14.73 -0.64 -18.97
CA LEU A 157 13.49 -0.64 -18.20
C LEU A 157 13.21 0.76 -17.66
N THR A 158 11.99 1.24 -17.92
CA THR A 158 11.48 2.56 -17.49
C THR A 158 10.42 2.42 -16.41
N HIS A 159 9.61 1.35 -16.47
CA HIS A 159 8.55 1.07 -15.50
C HIS A 159 8.69 -0.35 -14.96
N LEU A 160 8.77 -0.46 -13.63
CA LEU A 160 8.79 -1.72 -12.90
C LEU A 160 7.78 -1.65 -11.75
N THR A 161 6.73 -2.47 -11.85
CA THR A 161 5.70 -2.56 -10.82
C THR A 161 5.74 -3.96 -10.19
N LEU A 162 5.87 -3.97 -8.87
CA LEU A 162 6.06 -5.16 -8.03
C LEU A 162 5.11 -5.12 -6.82
N ASP A 163 4.04 -4.34 -6.89
CA ASP A 163 3.18 -4.10 -5.74
C ASP A 163 2.42 -5.37 -5.33
N ASN A 164 2.07 -5.50 -4.05
CA ASN A 164 1.35 -6.67 -3.54
C ASN A 164 2.07 -8.01 -3.83
N ASN A 165 3.36 -8.08 -3.47
CA ASN A 165 4.17 -9.30 -3.52
C ASN A 165 4.62 -9.70 -2.10
N ARG A 166 5.62 -10.59 -1.99
CA ARG A 166 6.18 -11.07 -0.72
C ARG A 166 7.70 -10.83 -0.66
N LEU A 167 8.19 -9.81 -1.36
CA LEU A 167 9.62 -9.52 -1.44
C LEU A 167 10.15 -9.14 -0.06
N THR A 168 11.20 -9.84 0.39
CA THR A 168 11.87 -9.55 1.67
C THR A 168 13.12 -8.69 1.48
N SER A 169 13.71 -8.72 0.28
CA SER A 169 14.84 -7.89 -0.15
C SER A 169 14.78 -7.61 -1.66
N LEU A 170 15.63 -6.70 -2.11
CA LEU A 170 15.94 -6.47 -3.52
C LEU A 170 17.41 -6.81 -3.77
N PRO A 171 17.76 -7.36 -4.95
CA PRO A 171 19.17 -7.55 -5.31
C PRO A 171 19.86 -6.20 -5.50
N ASP A 172 21.16 -6.11 -5.20
CA ASP A 172 21.94 -4.88 -5.41
C ASP A 172 21.95 -4.44 -6.89
N SER A 173 21.82 -5.42 -7.80
CA SER A 173 21.72 -5.19 -9.25
C SER A 173 20.49 -4.38 -9.66
N ILE A 174 19.49 -4.18 -8.80
CA ILE A 174 18.38 -3.26 -9.07
C ILE A 174 18.91 -1.85 -9.39
N GLY A 175 20.05 -1.45 -8.81
CA GLY A 175 20.70 -0.17 -9.09
C GLY A 175 21.23 -0.01 -10.52
N ASN A 176 21.26 -1.07 -11.32
CA ASN A 176 21.69 -1.02 -12.72
C ASN A 176 20.56 -0.53 -13.67
N LEU A 177 19.31 -0.47 -13.19
CA LEU A 177 18.14 -0.01 -13.94
C LEU A 177 18.12 1.52 -14.09
N THR A 178 19.19 2.10 -14.62
CA THR A 178 19.44 3.55 -14.61
C THR A 178 18.43 4.37 -15.43
N ASN A 179 17.67 3.75 -16.34
CA ASN A 179 16.57 4.38 -17.09
C ASN A 179 15.22 4.33 -16.37
N LEU A 180 15.13 3.71 -15.19
CA LEU A 180 13.88 3.54 -14.48
C LEU A 180 13.31 4.89 -14.02
N THR A 181 12.06 5.17 -14.37
CA THR A 181 11.32 6.39 -14.01
C THR A 181 10.27 6.10 -12.94
N GLU A 182 9.70 4.90 -12.92
CA GLU A 182 8.71 4.47 -11.91
C GLU A 182 9.07 3.09 -11.34
N LEU A 183 9.12 3.03 -10.01
CA LEU A 183 9.32 1.81 -9.23
C LEU A 183 8.22 1.73 -8.16
N ASP A 184 7.30 0.78 -8.32
CA ASP A 184 6.28 0.47 -7.31
C ASP A 184 6.62 -0.84 -6.59
N LEU A 185 6.87 -0.75 -5.28
CA LEU A 185 7.19 -1.84 -4.36
C LEU A 185 6.18 -1.89 -3.20
N ARG A 186 5.01 -1.25 -3.35
CA ARG A 186 4.00 -1.18 -2.30
C ARG A 186 3.54 -2.57 -1.84
N ASP A 187 3.16 -2.70 -0.59
CA ASP A 187 2.59 -3.93 -0.01
C ASP A 187 3.52 -5.15 -0.22
N ASN A 188 4.75 -5.02 0.27
CA ASN A 188 5.76 -6.08 0.28
C ASN A 188 6.28 -6.29 1.72
N GLN A 189 7.36 -7.05 1.90
CA GLN A 189 7.94 -7.39 3.19
C GLN A 189 9.38 -6.87 3.32
N LEU A 190 9.72 -5.80 2.62
CA LEU A 190 11.07 -5.25 2.59
C LEU A 190 11.44 -4.68 3.96
N THR A 191 12.57 -5.13 4.51
CA THR A 191 13.11 -4.61 5.78
C THR A 191 14.17 -3.53 5.57
N ASN A 192 14.84 -3.55 4.41
CA ASN A 192 15.86 -2.59 3.99
C ASN A 192 15.84 -2.40 2.46
N LEU A 193 16.51 -1.36 1.98
CA LEU A 193 16.79 -1.15 0.56
C LEU A 193 18.29 -1.33 0.28
N PRO A 194 18.67 -1.91 -0.88
CA PRO A 194 20.06 -2.00 -1.28
C PRO A 194 20.68 -0.62 -1.50
N THR A 195 21.99 -0.51 -1.30
CA THR A 195 22.70 0.77 -1.52
C THR A 195 22.63 1.24 -2.96
N GLY A 196 22.46 0.30 -3.90
CA GLY A 196 22.27 0.55 -5.33
C GLY A 196 21.00 1.33 -5.67
N ILE A 197 20.01 1.45 -4.77
CA ILE A 197 18.80 2.23 -5.02
C ILE A 197 19.10 3.68 -5.44
N GLY A 198 20.16 4.28 -4.87
CA GLY A 198 20.58 5.65 -5.20
C GLY A 198 21.18 5.83 -6.59
N ASN A 199 21.39 4.74 -7.35
CA ASN A 199 21.85 4.82 -8.74
C ASN A 199 20.69 5.06 -9.73
N LEU A 200 19.43 4.92 -9.30
CA LEU A 200 18.23 5.14 -10.11
C LEU A 200 17.96 6.65 -10.33
N THR A 201 18.92 7.36 -10.91
CA THR A 201 18.91 8.83 -10.98
C THR A 201 17.80 9.41 -11.87
N ASN A 202 17.22 8.62 -12.77
CA ASN A 202 16.05 9.00 -13.59
C ASN A 202 14.71 8.75 -12.89
N LEU A 203 14.70 8.17 -11.69
CA LEU A 203 13.48 7.81 -10.99
C LEU A 203 12.70 9.06 -10.58
N THR A 204 11.45 9.17 -11.03
CA THR A 204 10.53 10.26 -10.70
C THR A 204 9.52 9.85 -9.63
N ARG A 205 9.13 8.57 -9.59
CA ARG A 205 8.23 8.03 -8.58
C ARG A 205 8.81 6.76 -7.94
N LEU A 206 8.84 6.76 -6.61
CA LEU A 206 9.21 5.61 -5.80
C LEU A 206 8.10 5.34 -4.78
N ASN A 207 7.46 4.19 -4.88
CA ASN A 207 6.45 3.75 -3.93
C ASN A 207 6.96 2.56 -3.13
N LEU A 208 7.08 2.74 -1.82
CA LEU A 208 7.56 1.79 -0.81
C LEU A 208 6.51 1.58 0.28
N GLY A 209 5.26 2.01 0.05
CA GLY A 209 4.22 1.96 1.08
C GLY A 209 3.91 0.53 1.54
N GLY A 210 3.51 0.33 2.78
CA GLY A 210 3.11 -1.01 3.27
C GLY A 210 4.27 -2.02 3.26
N ASN A 211 5.44 -1.62 3.77
CA ASN A 211 6.62 -2.49 3.92
C ASN A 211 7.04 -2.54 5.41
N GLN A 212 8.21 -3.09 5.70
CA GLN A 212 8.76 -3.24 7.06
C GLN A 212 10.07 -2.44 7.21
N LEU A 213 10.23 -1.34 6.46
CA LEU A 213 11.45 -0.55 6.46
C LEU A 213 11.64 0.15 7.81
N THR A 214 12.80 -0.06 8.44
CA THR A 214 13.19 0.61 9.68
C THR A 214 14.08 1.84 9.44
N SER A 215 14.74 1.87 8.28
CA SER A 215 15.55 3.01 7.83
C SER A 215 15.55 3.11 6.30
N LEU A 216 15.99 4.26 5.79
CA LEU A 216 16.30 4.46 4.37
C LEU A 216 17.82 4.62 4.22
N PRO A 217 18.45 4.05 3.17
CA PRO A 217 19.88 4.16 2.97
C PRO A 217 20.29 5.61 2.67
N HIS A 218 21.49 6.01 3.08
CA HIS A 218 22.01 7.37 2.82
C HIS A 218 21.99 7.74 1.32
N ASN A 219 22.20 6.76 0.44
CA ASN A 219 22.19 6.96 -1.01
C ASN A 219 20.81 7.36 -1.57
N ILE A 220 19.72 7.30 -0.79
CA ILE A 220 18.40 7.79 -1.23
C ILE A 220 18.47 9.24 -1.70
N GLY A 221 19.34 10.06 -1.10
CA GLY A 221 19.53 11.46 -1.49
C GLY A 221 20.09 11.67 -2.90
N ARG A 222 20.56 10.61 -3.57
CA ARG A 222 21.06 10.66 -4.96
C ARG A 222 19.94 10.60 -6.01
N LEU A 223 18.69 10.32 -5.61
CA LEU A 223 17.53 10.30 -6.50
C LEU A 223 17.11 11.72 -6.90
N SER A 224 17.95 12.40 -7.68
CA SER A 224 17.82 13.84 -7.96
C SER A 224 16.57 14.21 -8.75
N ASN A 225 16.01 13.29 -9.53
CA ASN A 225 14.78 13.52 -10.31
C ASN A 225 13.50 13.11 -9.59
N LEU A 226 13.59 12.60 -8.35
CA LEU A 226 12.44 12.10 -7.62
C LEU A 226 11.46 13.23 -7.28
N THR A 227 10.22 13.09 -7.74
CA THR A 227 9.13 14.03 -7.49
C THR A 227 8.12 13.47 -6.49
N GLU A 228 7.97 12.16 -6.42
CA GLU A 228 7.02 11.48 -5.54
C GLU A 228 7.70 10.34 -4.78
N LEU A 229 7.61 10.40 -3.44
CA LEU A 229 8.10 9.35 -2.54
C LEU A 229 6.97 8.93 -1.61
N ILE A 230 6.51 7.69 -1.72
CA ILE A 230 5.50 7.10 -0.83
C ILE A 230 6.20 6.10 0.07
N ILE A 231 6.30 6.38 1.37
CA ILE A 231 6.93 5.50 2.38
C ILE A 231 6.01 5.22 3.56
N GLY A 232 4.70 5.48 3.41
CA GLY A 232 3.72 5.26 4.47
C GLY A 232 3.48 3.77 4.77
N GLY A 233 3.16 3.41 6.01
CA GLY A 233 2.98 2.02 6.43
C GLY A 233 4.31 1.28 6.51
N ASN A 234 5.29 1.88 7.19
CA ASN A 234 6.61 1.33 7.47
C ASN A 234 6.93 1.51 8.97
N GLN A 235 8.17 1.22 9.38
CA GLN A 235 8.64 1.30 10.76
C GLN A 235 9.73 2.38 10.92
N LEU A 236 9.66 3.46 10.11
CA LEU A 236 10.66 4.52 10.11
C LEU A 236 10.51 5.39 11.36
N ALA A 237 11.49 5.33 12.27
CA ALA A 237 11.55 6.20 13.44
C ALA A 237 12.17 7.57 13.13
N ILE A 238 13.06 7.61 12.14
CA ILE A 238 13.74 8.83 11.68
C ILE A 238 13.89 8.82 10.15
N LEU A 239 13.96 10.02 9.57
CA LEU A 239 14.34 10.24 8.19
C LEU A 239 15.84 10.56 8.12
N PRO A 240 16.63 9.94 7.21
CA PRO A 240 18.05 10.26 7.10
C PRO A 240 18.27 11.67 6.56
N ASP A 241 19.35 12.34 6.97
CA ASP A 241 19.69 13.70 6.52
C ASP A 241 19.77 13.82 4.99
N ALA A 242 20.15 12.73 4.31
CA ALA A 242 20.22 12.66 2.86
C ALA A 242 18.88 12.91 2.14
N ILE A 243 17.73 12.75 2.82
CA ILE A 243 16.44 13.13 2.25
C ILE A 243 16.42 14.60 1.86
N ALA A 244 17.14 15.47 2.56
CA ALA A 244 17.22 16.89 2.21
C ALA A 244 17.82 17.17 0.82
N SER A 245 18.50 16.20 0.22
CA SER A 245 19.07 16.29 -1.13
C SER A 245 18.04 16.03 -2.24
N LEU A 246 16.82 15.58 -1.91
CA LEU A 246 15.73 15.32 -2.86
C LEU A 246 15.08 16.65 -3.32
N ASN A 247 15.87 17.48 -4.01
CA ASN A 247 15.51 18.86 -4.35
C ASN A 247 14.29 19.00 -5.28
N ASN A 248 13.90 17.93 -5.96
CA ASN A 248 12.75 17.89 -6.87
C ASN A 248 11.49 17.27 -6.24
N LEU A 249 11.54 16.85 -4.98
CA LEU A 249 10.42 16.20 -4.32
C LEU A 249 9.24 17.17 -4.15
N ILE A 250 8.07 16.77 -4.64
CA ILE A 250 6.82 17.55 -4.62
C ILE A 250 5.83 16.93 -3.64
N TRP A 251 5.76 15.61 -3.60
CA TRP A 251 4.83 14.85 -2.75
C TRP A 251 5.59 13.80 -1.92
N LEU A 252 5.30 13.78 -0.62
CA LEU A 252 5.89 12.83 0.32
C LEU A 252 4.81 12.19 1.21
N GLY A 253 4.70 10.87 1.18
CA GLY A 253 3.76 10.11 1.99
C GLY A 253 4.46 9.42 3.16
N LEU A 254 4.12 9.81 4.38
CA LEU A 254 4.74 9.36 5.64
C LEU A 254 3.77 8.64 6.59
N ASN A 255 2.47 8.59 6.27
CA ASN A 255 1.42 7.99 7.11
C ASN A 255 1.83 6.65 7.71
N ARG A 256 1.39 6.33 8.93
CA ARG A 256 1.65 5.02 9.56
C ARG A 256 3.16 4.72 9.62
N ASN A 257 3.91 5.64 10.20
CA ASN A 257 5.31 5.45 10.63
C ASN A 257 5.48 6.09 12.02
N PRO A 258 6.36 5.56 12.89
CA PRO A 258 6.62 6.09 14.22
C PRO A 258 7.55 7.33 14.25
N LEU A 259 7.48 8.18 13.21
CA LEU A 259 8.31 9.39 13.05
C LEU A 259 7.93 10.46 14.09
N THR A 260 8.93 11.06 14.74
CA THR A 260 8.73 12.18 15.70
C THR A 260 9.48 13.45 15.34
N ASP A 261 10.39 13.38 14.36
CA ASP A 261 11.11 14.53 13.83
C ASP A 261 10.88 14.68 12.32
N LEU A 262 10.14 15.73 11.96
CA LEU A 262 9.89 16.12 10.57
C LEU A 262 10.66 17.40 10.18
N SER A 263 11.55 17.90 11.04
CA SER A 263 12.27 19.16 10.82
C SER A 263 13.14 19.14 9.56
N ILE A 264 13.64 17.97 9.18
CA ILE A 264 14.44 17.78 7.95
C ILE A 264 13.68 18.20 6.69
N LEU A 265 12.34 18.05 6.68
CA LEU A 265 11.50 18.41 5.55
C LEU A 265 11.51 19.91 5.25
N GLN A 266 11.88 20.77 6.21
CA GLN A 266 12.00 22.22 5.96
C GLN A 266 13.06 22.54 4.90
N LYS A 267 14.07 21.67 4.75
CA LYS A 267 15.13 21.82 3.75
C LYS A 267 14.61 21.56 2.33
N LEU A 268 13.50 20.84 2.17
CA LEU A 268 12.91 20.48 0.88
C LEU A 268 12.08 21.64 0.32
N ARG A 269 12.69 22.47 -0.52
CA ARG A 269 12.10 23.72 -1.02
C ARG A 269 10.92 23.55 -1.98
N LYS A 270 10.90 22.46 -2.76
CA LYS A 270 9.85 22.17 -3.75
C LYS A 270 8.71 21.31 -3.20
N LEU A 271 8.84 20.81 -1.97
CA LEU A 271 7.85 19.95 -1.34
C LEU A 271 6.56 20.73 -1.12
N LYS A 272 5.45 20.22 -1.68
CA LYS A 272 4.13 20.86 -1.62
C LYS A 272 3.20 20.15 -0.64
N THR A 273 3.21 18.82 -0.70
CA THR A 273 2.26 17.97 0.04
C THR A 273 3.03 16.95 0.86
N VAL A 274 2.67 16.85 2.14
CA VAL A 274 3.19 15.83 3.05
C VAL A 274 2.01 15.10 3.66
N SER A 275 1.76 13.88 3.23
CA SER A 275 0.71 13.06 3.85
C SER A 275 1.27 12.43 5.13
N PHE A 276 0.85 12.92 6.28
CA PHE A 276 1.22 12.39 7.59
C PHE A 276 -0.02 12.39 8.49
N LEU A 277 -0.25 11.34 9.28
CA LEU A 277 -1.49 11.15 10.05
C LEU A 277 -2.74 11.27 9.16
N ASN A 278 -2.74 10.64 7.98
CA ASN A 278 -3.81 10.64 6.97
C ASN A 278 -4.33 12.04 6.58
N VAL A 279 -3.56 13.10 6.84
CA VAL A 279 -3.87 14.48 6.44
C VAL A 279 -2.72 15.07 5.63
N ASP A 280 -3.00 16.12 4.85
CA ASP A 280 -1.95 16.94 4.25
C ASP A 280 -1.39 17.92 5.30
N LEU A 281 -0.20 17.61 5.81
CA LEU A 281 0.44 18.32 6.90
C LEU A 281 1.09 19.62 6.40
N ARG A 282 0.52 20.76 6.80
CA ARG A 282 1.05 22.09 6.42
C ARG A 282 2.50 22.27 6.88
N ARG A 283 3.30 22.95 6.05
CA ARG A 283 4.74 23.20 6.26
C ARG A 283 5.16 23.74 7.64
N ARG A 284 4.33 24.55 8.30
CA ARG A 284 4.61 25.06 9.66
C ARG A 284 4.73 23.95 10.73
N TYR A 285 4.24 22.74 10.44
CA TYR A 285 4.29 21.58 11.33
C TYR A 285 5.41 20.60 11.00
N TRP A 286 6.22 20.86 9.98
CA TRP A 286 7.41 20.07 9.68
C TRP A 286 8.53 20.43 10.66
N ALA A 287 8.38 19.98 11.90
CA ALA A 287 9.28 20.24 13.01
C ALA A 287 9.29 19.02 13.94
N LYS A 288 10.22 19.01 14.90
CA LYS A 288 10.18 18.05 16.02
C LYS A 288 8.86 18.18 16.77
N PHE A 289 8.31 17.04 17.20
CA PHE A 289 7.10 17.04 18.01
C PHE A 289 7.28 17.88 19.27
N SER A 290 8.44 17.88 19.92
CA SER A 290 8.76 18.74 21.06
C SER A 290 8.57 20.25 20.82
N ASN A 291 8.55 20.69 19.56
CA ASN A 291 8.30 22.08 19.20
C ASN A 291 6.81 22.38 18.93
N TRP A 292 5.95 21.35 18.89
CA TRP A 292 4.53 21.49 18.68
C TRP A 292 3.89 21.98 19.97
N LYS A 293 3.18 23.11 19.88
CA LYS A 293 2.48 23.69 21.01
C LYS A 293 1.36 22.77 21.49
N PRO A 294 1.37 22.27 22.75
CA PRO A 294 0.32 21.40 23.27
C PRO A 294 -1.08 22.03 23.16
N GLU A 295 -1.19 23.35 23.27
CA GLU A 295 -2.45 24.10 23.18
C GLU A 295 -3.11 23.99 21.80
N TRP A 296 -2.33 23.75 20.73
CA TRP A 296 -2.90 23.46 19.41
C TRP A 296 -3.53 22.07 19.38
N LEU A 297 -2.85 21.06 19.92
CA LEU A 297 -3.43 19.71 19.98
C LEU A 297 -4.71 19.71 20.80
N LEU A 298 -4.83 20.53 21.86
CA LEU A 298 -6.01 20.64 22.71
C LEU A 298 -7.25 21.27 22.02
N LYS A 299 -7.13 21.87 20.84
CA LYS A 299 -8.30 22.44 20.15
C LYS A 299 -9.27 21.35 19.71
N GLU A 300 -10.58 21.57 19.87
CA GLU A 300 -11.61 20.58 19.56
C GLU A 300 -11.55 20.08 18.11
N ASN A 301 -11.25 20.96 17.17
CA ASN A 301 -11.12 20.63 15.74
C ASN A 301 -9.88 19.79 15.39
N ASN A 302 -9.01 19.51 16.36
CA ASN A 302 -7.83 18.65 16.19
C ASN A 302 -7.98 17.30 16.90
N ALA A 303 -9.19 16.95 17.39
CA ALA A 303 -9.44 15.69 18.07
C ALA A 303 -8.99 14.47 17.25
N GLU A 304 -9.34 14.42 15.97
CA GLU A 304 -8.93 13.33 15.07
C GLU A 304 -7.40 13.24 14.94
N ILE A 305 -6.71 14.37 14.78
CA ILE A 305 -5.23 14.40 14.74
C ILE A 305 -4.63 13.90 16.05
N ARG A 306 -5.22 14.23 17.20
CA ARG A 306 -4.79 13.68 18.50
C ARG A 306 -4.95 12.16 18.54
N SER A 307 -6.14 11.63 18.22
CA SER A 307 -6.39 10.19 18.24
C SER A 307 -5.43 9.45 17.31
N MET A 308 -5.15 10.03 16.14
CA MET A 308 -4.21 9.49 15.17
C MET A 308 -2.74 9.55 15.61
N LEU A 309 -2.33 10.62 16.30
CA LEU A 309 -1.02 10.70 16.94
C LEU A 309 -0.87 9.60 17.98
N ILE A 310 -1.85 9.45 18.87
CA ILE A 310 -1.86 8.42 19.91
C ILE A 310 -1.74 7.04 19.28
N GLU A 311 -2.54 6.74 18.25
CA GLU A 311 -2.52 5.46 17.54
C GLU A 311 -1.16 5.18 16.88
N GLN A 312 -0.57 6.18 16.21
CA GLN A 312 0.65 5.96 15.40
C GLN A 312 1.95 6.05 16.19
N VAL A 313 2.00 6.86 17.25
CA VAL A 313 3.24 7.22 17.95
C VAL A 313 3.24 6.68 19.39
N GLY A 314 2.05 6.45 19.96
CA GLY A 314 1.88 6.04 21.35
C GLY A 314 1.82 7.24 22.31
N TYR A 315 0.85 7.20 23.23
CA TYR A 315 0.61 8.27 24.20
C TYR A 315 1.84 8.61 25.06
N GLU A 316 2.53 7.59 25.59
CA GLU A 316 3.69 7.78 26.48
C GLU A 316 4.84 8.51 25.78
N LYS A 317 5.14 8.12 24.54
CA LYS A 317 6.19 8.74 23.72
C LYS A 317 5.84 10.19 23.37
N ILE A 318 4.58 10.47 23.05
CA ILE A 318 4.10 11.84 22.80
C ILE A 318 4.26 12.71 24.06
N CYS A 319 3.87 12.21 25.24
CA CYS A 319 4.01 12.96 26.50
C CYS A 319 5.47 13.28 26.80
N GLN A 320 6.36 12.31 26.60
CA GLN A 320 7.80 12.46 26.77
C GLN A 320 8.36 13.51 25.79
N ASP A 321 8.02 13.41 24.51
CA ASP A 321 8.54 14.29 23.47
C ASP A 321 7.99 15.71 23.58
N LEU A 322 6.72 15.90 23.97
CA LEU A 322 6.12 17.22 24.19
C LEU A 322 6.53 17.89 25.52
N GLY A 323 7.25 17.18 26.39
CA GLY A 323 7.72 17.72 27.67
C GLY A 323 6.60 18.02 28.66
N THR A 324 5.43 17.40 28.48
CA THR A 324 4.24 17.63 29.32
C THR A 324 4.06 16.46 30.29
N VAL A 325 4.27 16.70 31.58
CA VAL A 325 4.05 15.73 32.67
C VAL A 325 2.56 15.39 32.88
N MET A 326 1.64 16.15 32.28
CA MET A 326 0.20 15.88 32.34
C MET A 326 -0.48 16.21 31.00
N LEU A 327 -0.55 15.23 30.10
CA LEU A 327 -1.66 15.14 29.14
C LEU A 327 -2.82 14.33 29.74
N ASP A 328 -3.00 14.33 31.08
CA ASP A 328 -4.10 13.63 31.76
C ASP A 328 -5.51 14.05 31.24
N THR A 329 -5.60 15.17 30.52
CA THR A 329 -6.79 15.64 29.80
C THR A 329 -7.06 14.93 28.47
N TRP A 330 -6.17 14.06 28.00
CA TRP A 330 -6.33 13.28 26.75
C TRP A 330 -7.00 11.92 26.94
N ARG A 331 -7.39 11.59 28.17
CA ARG A 331 -8.35 10.51 28.39
C ARG A 331 -9.67 10.98 27.76
N GLU A 332 -9.95 10.52 26.56
CA GLU A 332 -11.23 10.75 25.88
C GLU A 332 -12.35 10.07 26.69
N TYR A 333 -12.79 10.73 27.75
CA TYR A 333 -13.96 10.32 28.48
C TYR A 333 -15.19 10.67 27.65
N ILE A 334 -15.82 9.66 27.05
CA ILE A 334 -17.16 9.85 26.49
C ILE A 334 -18.11 10.04 27.67
N LEU A 335 -18.65 11.25 27.82
CA LEU A 335 -19.58 11.61 28.89
C LEU A 335 -21.02 11.47 28.40
N LEU A 336 -21.74 10.50 28.96
CA LEU A 336 -23.18 10.33 28.74
C LEU A 336 -23.95 10.83 29.96
N ARG A 337 -24.80 11.82 29.75
CA ARG A 337 -25.63 12.46 30.78
C ARG A 337 -26.99 11.77 30.87
N ILE A 338 -27.29 11.15 32.00
CA ILE A 338 -28.61 10.53 32.25
C ILE A 338 -29.39 11.42 33.22
N ASN A 339 -30.45 12.07 32.71
CA ASN A 339 -31.33 12.96 33.48
C ASN A 339 -32.52 12.18 34.08
N ASN A 340 -33.18 12.74 35.10
CA ASN A 340 -34.41 12.23 35.74
C ASN A 340 -34.28 10.94 36.59
N LEU A 341 -33.24 10.83 37.41
CA LEU A 341 -33.14 9.76 38.42
C LEU A 341 -34.14 9.90 39.59
N ASP A 342 -34.69 11.10 39.78
CA ASP A 342 -35.59 11.43 40.90
C ASP A 342 -36.95 10.70 40.83
N ARG A 343 -37.24 10.01 39.71
CA ARG A 343 -38.43 9.14 39.60
C ARG A 343 -38.29 7.81 40.33
N VAL A 344 -37.11 7.45 40.84
CA VAL A 344 -36.85 6.09 41.35
C VAL A 344 -36.95 5.95 42.88
N LYS A 345 -36.89 7.02 43.69
CA LYS A 345 -37.21 6.94 45.13
C LYS A 345 -37.53 8.32 45.70
N LYS A 346 -38.75 8.49 46.23
CA LYS A 346 -39.02 9.56 47.20
C LYS A 346 -38.33 9.17 48.51
N VAL A 347 -37.36 9.97 48.94
CA VAL A 347 -36.74 9.82 50.26
C VAL A 347 -37.51 10.71 51.21
N TYR A 348 -38.11 10.10 52.22
CA TYR A 348 -38.75 10.78 53.33
C TYR A 348 -37.82 10.74 54.53
N ASP A 349 -37.82 11.79 55.34
CA ASP A 349 -37.13 11.75 56.62
C ASP A 349 -37.86 10.85 57.64
N GLU A 350 -37.29 10.71 58.82
CA GLU A 350 -37.83 9.91 59.93
C GLU A 350 -39.19 10.41 60.47
N TYR A 351 -39.67 11.57 59.99
CA TYR A 351 -40.98 12.14 60.31
C TYR A 351 -41.96 12.12 59.13
N GLY A 352 -41.55 11.61 57.96
CA GLY A 352 -42.41 11.45 56.78
C GLY A 352 -42.50 12.69 55.88
N GLU A 353 -41.66 13.70 56.08
CA GLU A 353 -41.59 14.87 55.20
C GLU A 353 -40.70 14.57 53.98
N PRO A 354 -41.08 14.98 52.75
CA PRO A 354 -40.25 14.77 51.58
C PRO A 354 -38.98 15.64 51.69
N MET A 355 -37.83 15.00 51.93
CA MET A 355 -36.55 15.68 51.73
C MET A 355 -36.42 16.01 50.25
N GLY A 356 -36.13 17.26 49.94
CA GLY A 356 -36.06 17.77 48.57
C GLY A 356 -35.23 16.85 47.67
N SER A 357 -35.73 16.60 46.45
CA SER A 357 -34.97 15.91 45.43
C SER A 357 -33.87 16.85 44.95
N GLU A 358 -32.66 16.76 45.52
CA GLU A 358 -31.49 17.24 44.80
C GLU A 358 -31.42 16.41 43.53
N SER A 359 -31.79 17.02 42.40
CA SER A 359 -31.73 16.29 41.14
C SER A 359 -30.29 15.85 40.96
N THR A 360 -30.07 14.61 40.58
CA THR A 360 -28.73 14.08 40.39
C THR A 360 -28.63 13.48 39.01
N VAL A 361 -27.45 13.61 38.43
CA VAL A 361 -27.18 13.17 37.07
C VAL A 361 -26.10 12.11 37.13
N LEU A 362 -26.31 11.01 36.41
CA LEU A 362 -25.24 10.03 36.21
C LEU A 362 -24.43 10.43 34.98
N LEU A 363 -23.12 10.56 35.20
CA LEU A 363 -22.13 10.69 34.16
C LEU A 363 -21.45 9.33 33.99
N LYS A 364 -21.71 8.69 32.85
CA LYS A 364 -20.91 7.54 32.42
C LYS A 364 -19.67 8.09 31.74
N MET A 365 -18.50 7.64 32.20
CA MET A 365 -17.20 7.92 31.61
C MET A 365 -16.60 6.61 31.13
N THR A 366 -16.21 6.55 29.86
CA THR A 366 -15.55 5.38 29.29
C THR A 366 -14.11 5.72 28.96
N CYS A 367 -13.17 4.92 29.44
CA CYS A 367 -11.75 5.01 29.09
C CYS A 367 -11.51 4.22 27.80
N PRO A 368 -11.20 4.84 26.65
CA PRO A 368 -11.09 4.12 25.38
C PRO A 368 -9.90 3.16 25.33
N SER A 369 -8.83 3.45 26.07
CA SER A 369 -7.62 2.63 26.09
C SER A 369 -7.72 1.38 26.97
N THR A 370 -8.57 1.39 28.01
CA THR A 370 -8.72 0.25 28.94
C THR A 370 -10.09 -0.41 28.89
N GLY A 371 -11.08 0.21 28.24
CA GLY A 371 -12.48 -0.25 28.24
C GLY A 371 -13.21 -0.08 29.57
N HIS A 372 -12.56 0.50 30.60
CA HIS A 372 -13.18 0.71 31.90
C HIS A 372 -14.31 1.75 31.82
N ILE A 373 -15.41 1.44 32.51
CA ILE A 373 -16.58 2.31 32.61
C ILE A 373 -16.70 2.77 34.06
N HIS A 374 -16.67 4.08 34.26
CA HIS A 374 -16.94 4.71 35.54
C HIS A 374 -18.31 5.40 35.48
N ILE A 375 -19.12 5.26 36.52
CA ILE A 375 -20.40 5.94 36.63
C ILE A 375 -20.33 6.86 37.86
N LEU A 376 -20.51 8.16 37.62
CA LEU A 376 -20.40 9.20 38.65
C LEU A 376 -21.76 9.82 38.89
N ARG A 377 -22.11 9.99 40.17
CA ARG A 377 -23.25 10.81 40.58
C ARG A 377 -22.73 12.22 40.82
N VAL A 378 -23.20 13.17 40.01
CA VAL A 378 -22.78 14.58 40.11
C VAL A 378 -23.98 15.51 40.27
N PRO A 379 -23.77 16.72 40.81
CA PRO A 379 -24.78 17.75 40.82
C PRO A 379 -25.25 18.12 39.39
N PRO A 380 -26.51 18.54 39.20
CA PRO A 380 -27.08 18.85 37.88
C PRO A 380 -26.32 19.93 37.13
N GLU A 381 -25.88 20.95 37.85
CA GLU A 381 -25.18 22.11 37.33
C GLU A 381 -23.73 21.81 36.93
N MET A 382 -23.17 20.68 37.37
CA MET A 382 -21.79 20.31 37.05
C MET A 382 -21.68 19.84 35.59
N THR A 383 -20.83 20.52 34.83
CA THR A 383 -20.57 20.18 33.43
C THR A 383 -19.68 18.93 33.31
N SER A 384 -19.76 18.28 32.16
CA SER A 384 -18.95 17.09 31.85
C SER A 384 -17.44 17.36 31.92
N ALA A 385 -16.99 18.59 31.60
CA ALA A 385 -15.61 19.01 31.72
C ALA A 385 -15.18 19.24 33.18
N GLU A 386 -16.02 19.87 34.00
CA GLU A 386 -15.74 20.10 35.43
C GLU A 386 -15.65 18.79 36.21
N ALA A 387 -16.52 17.83 35.90
CA ALA A 387 -16.47 16.50 36.50
C ALA A 387 -15.15 15.77 36.15
N ALA A 388 -14.72 15.84 34.90
CA ALA A 388 -13.45 15.25 34.44
C ALA A 388 -12.23 15.91 35.11
N ILE A 389 -12.23 17.25 35.23
CA ILE A 389 -11.15 18.00 35.90
C ILE A 389 -11.11 17.70 37.40
N THR A 390 -12.28 17.63 38.06
CA THR A 390 -12.38 17.33 39.50
C THR A 390 -11.86 15.92 39.80
N TRP A 391 -12.14 14.95 38.93
CA TRP A 391 -11.65 13.58 39.02
C TRP A 391 -10.12 13.49 38.90
N VAL A 392 -9.54 14.19 37.93
CA VAL A 392 -8.08 14.24 37.71
C VAL A 392 -7.36 14.92 38.87
N ASN A 393 -7.90 16.02 39.38
CA ASN A 393 -7.24 16.83 40.42
C ASN A 393 -7.29 16.21 41.83
N HIS A 394 -8.21 15.29 42.12
CA HIS A 394 -8.32 14.65 43.45
C HIS A 394 -7.46 13.38 43.62
N GLY A 395 -6.67 12.97 42.62
CA GLY A 395 -5.74 11.83 42.75
C GLY A 395 -6.43 10.49 43.05
N ILE A 396 -7.69 10.32 42.65
CA ILE A 396 -8.50 9.15 42.97
C ILE A 396 -8.14 8.02 41.99
N HIS A 397 -7.45 6.99 42.50
CA HIS A 397 -7.08 5.80 41.72
C HIS A 397 -8.35 4.98 41.38
N PRO A 398 -8.55 4.54 40.12
CA PRO A 398 -9.77 3.87 39.67
C PRO A 398 -10.10 2.57 40.45
N ASP A 399 -9.12 1.95 41.09
CA ASP A 399 -9.30 0.72 41.90
C ASP A 399 -9.82 0.97 43.33
N LYS A 400 -9.97 2.24 43.75
CA LYS A 400 -10.50 2.58 45.09
C LYS A 400 -12.03 2.63 45.16
N PHE A 401 -12.73 2.49 44.04
CA PHE A 401 -14.16 2.22 44.04
C PHE A 401 -14.39 0.72 43.95
N ALA A 402 -14.77 0.11 45.07
CA ALA A 402 -15.51 -1.14 45.02
C ALA A 402 -16.84 -0.85 44.31
N VAL A 403 -16.92 -1.32 43.07
CA VAL A 403 -18.14 -1.35 42.27
C VAL A 403 -19.21 -2.10 43.06
N GLN A 404 -20.28 -1.42 43.48
CA GLN A 404 -21.56 -2.10 43.64
C GLN A 404 -22.28 -1.99 42.30
N THR A 405 -22.31 -3.12 41.58
CA THR A 405 -23.04 -3.35 40.34
C THR A 405 -24.53 -3.13 40.50
#